data_AF-A0AAV5S8J4-F1
#
_entry.id   AF-A0AAV5S8J4-F1
#
_cell.length_a   1.000
_cell.length_b   1.000
_cell.length_c   1.000
_cell.angle_alpha   90.00
_cell.angle_beta   90.00
_cell.angle_gamma   90.00
#
_symmetry.space_group_name_H-M   'P 1'
#
loop_
_entity.id
_entity.type
_entity.pdbx_description
1 polymer ?
#
loop_
_entity_poly.entity_id
_entity_poly.type
_entity_poly.pdbx_seq_one_letter_code
_entity_poly.pdbx_strand_id
1 'polypeptide(L)'
;MEKAMANVGAALTSKIEPLYKKIMDKIKAMKANLKTDSEILTEGFKIAYAGFTKTLVQSVINTCMMKSTQAEYQCALPPLNVYMRTSLYNMTYNAALG
;
A
#
# COMPACT_ATOMS: atom_id res chain seq x y z
N MET A 1 -16.39 -10.96 -5.87
CA MET A 1 -15.29 -10.18 -6.48
C MET A 1 -15.41 -8.67 -6.20
N GLU A 2 -16.53 -8.00 -6.51
CA GLU A 2 -16.70 -6.55 -6.26
C GLU A 2 -16.57 -6.13 -4.79
N LYS A 3 -17.21 -6.86 -3.86
CA LYS A 3 -17.09 -6.60 -2.41
C LYS A 3 -15.67 -6.80 -1.89
N ALA A 4 -14.95 -7.81 -2.42
CA ALA A 4 -13.56 -8.06 -2.05
C ALA A 4 -12.65 -6.93 -2.55
N MET A 5 -12.82 -6.48 -3.80
CA MET A 5 -12.09 -5.31 -4.33
C MET A 5 -12.39 -4.03 -3.54
N ALA A 6 -13.65 -3.78 -3.17
CA ALA A 6 -14.00 -2.63 -2.34
C ALA A 6 -13.35 -2.68 -0.95
N ASN A 7 -13.34 -3.85 -0.30
CA ASN A 7 -12.70 -4.04 1.00
C ASN A 7 -11.17 -3.88 0.94
N VAL A 8 -10.55 -4.43 -0.10
CA VAL A 8 -9.11 -4.29 -0.35
C VAL A 8 -8.74 -2.83 -0.68
N GLY A 9 -9.54 -2.16 -1.51
CA GLY A 9 -9.36 -0.76 -1.86
C GLY A 9 -9.48 0.16 -0.63
N ALA A 10 -10.46 -0.09 0.24
CA ALA A 10 -10.63 0.65 1.49
C ALA A 10 -9.46 0.41 2.46
N ALA A 11 -9.00 -0.85 2.58
CA ALA A 11 -7.85 -1.21 3.41
C ALA A 11 -6.55 -0.56 2.91
N LEU A 12 -6.31 -0.63 1.61
CA LEU A 12 -5.17 -0.01 0.95
C LEU A 12 -5.19 1.51 1.17
N THR A 13 -6.35 2.13 0.95
CA THR A 13 -6.54 3.56 1.18
C THR A 13 -6.24 3.93 2.63
N SER A 14 -6.80 3.22 3.61
CA SER A 14 -6.54 3.47 5.03
C SER A 14 -5.06 3.39 5.41
N LYS A 15 -4.31 2.47 4.80
CA LYS A 15 -2.88 2.28 5.08
C LYS A 15 -2.00 3.31 4.36
N ILE A 16 -2.37 3.70 3.14
CA ILE A 16 -1.59 4.64 2.31
C ILE A 16 -1.95 6.10 2.61
N GLU A 17 -3.17 6.39 3.05
CA GLU A 17 -3.66 7.75 3.30
C GLU A 17 -2.75 8.57 4.23
N PRO A 18 -2.21 8.03 5.35
CA PRO A 18 -1.25 8.76 6.17
C PRO A 18 0.04 9.14 5.41
N LEU A 19 0.54 8.26 4.54
CA LEU A 19 1.71 8.52 3.71
C LEU A 19 1.39 9.56 2.63
N TYR A 20 0.25 9.42 1.97
CA TYR A 20 -0.24 10.37 0.98
C TYR A 20 -0.39 11.77 1.58
N LYS A 21 -0.98 11.88 2.78
CA LYS A 21 -1.14 13.15 3.49
C LYS A 21 0.21 13.79 3.80
N LYS A 22 1.19 13.02 4.30
CA LYS A 22 2.57 13.49 4.52
C LYS A 22 3.23 14.03 3.25
N ILE A 23 3.08 13.32 2.13
CA ILE A 23 3.60 13.77 0.83
C ILE A 23 2.93 15.08 0.42
N MET A 24 1.60 15.14 0.48
CA MET A 24 0.83 16.33 0.09
C MET A 24 1.16 17.55 0.95
N ASP A 25 1.30 17.38 2.27
CA ASP A 25 1.66 18.47 3.17
C ASP A 25 3.08 18.99 2.86
N LYS A 26 4.02 18.10 2.52
CA LYS A 26 5.36 18.49 2.06
C LYS A 26 5.32 19.23 0.72
N ILE A 27 4.57 18.71 -0.25
CA ILE A 27 4.41 19.35 -1.57
C ILE A 27 3.83 20.75 -1.40
N LYS A 28 2.79 20.93 -0.59
CA LYS A 28 2.19 22.24 -0.31
C LYS A 28 3.22 23.20 0.30
N ALA A 29 4.00 22.75 1.28
CA ALA A 29 5.06 23.56 1.87
C ALA A 29 6.15 23.93 0.85
N MET A 30 6.54 23.02 -0.04
CA MET A 30 7.54 23.29 -1.07
C MET A 30 7.03 24.26 -2.14
N LYS A 31 5.77 24.12 -2.56
CA LYS A 31 5.12 25.07 -3.47
C LYS A 31 5.02 26.47 -2.85
N ALA A 32 4.68 26.57 -1.57
CA ALA A 32 4.68 27.85 -0.85
C ALA A 32 6.08 28.49 -0.78
N ASN A 33 7.14 27.68 -0.80
CA ASN A 33 8.53 28.12 -0.88
C ASN A 33 9.05 28.26 -2.32
N LEU A 34 8.17 28.27 -3.32
CA LEU A 34 8.49 28.46 -4.75
C LEU A 34 9.53 27.45 -5.29
N LYS A 35 9.53 26.23 -4.75
CA LYS A 35 10.38 25.14 -5.24
C LYS A 35 9.97 24.71 -6.63
N THR A 36 10.96 24.23 -7.39
CA THR A 36 10.73 23.72 -8.74
C THR A 36 9.99 22.38 -8.72
N ASP A 37 9.27 22.06 -9.80
CA ASP A 37 8.57 20.79 -9.91
C ASP A 37 9.51 19.58 -9.78
N SER A 38 10.76 19.70 -10.23
CA SER A 38 11.79 18.66 -10.10
C SER A 38 12.18 18.41 -8.63
N GLU A 39 12.37 19.46 -7.82
CA GLU A 39 12.64 19.32 -6.39
C GLU A 39 11.45 18.70 -5.65
N ILE A 40 10.23 19.13 -6.00
CA ILE A 40 8.99 18.63 -5.41
C ILE A 40 8.81 17.14 -5.72
N LEU A 41 9.03 16.73 -6.97
CA LEU A 41 8.98 15.33 -7.38
C LEU A 41 10.02 14.50 -6.63
N THR A 42 11.27 14.99 -6.54
CA THR A 42 12.36 14.30 -5.86
C THR A 42 12.04 14.05 -4.38
N GLU A 43 11.59 15.07 -3.65
CA GLU A 43 11.25 14.92 -2.24
C GLU A 43 9.96 14.12 -2.03
N GLY A 44 8.97 14.26 -2.92
CA GLY A 44 7.78 13.40 -2.92
C GLY A 44 8.14 11.92 -3.08
N PHE A 45 9.00 11.59 -4.04
CA PHE A 45 9.51 10.23 -4.25
C PHE A 45 10.31 9.72 -3.05
N LYS A 46 11.15 10.55 -2.45
CA LYS A 46 11.95 10.19 -1.28
C LYS A 46 11.07 9.84 -0.07
N ILE A 47 10.03 10.64 0.19
CA ILE A 47 9.06 10.36 1.26
C ILE A 47 8.27 9.09 0.94
N ALA A 48 7.80 8.93 -0.30
CA ALA A 48 7.09 7.74 -0.73
C ALA A 48 7.95 6.48 -0.56
N TYR A 49 9.19 6.50 -1.03
CA TYR A 49 10.13 5.39 -0.94
C TYR A 49 10.40 4.99 0.52
N ALA A 50 10.63 5.97 1.39
CA ALA A 50 10.81 5.72 2.83
C ALA A 50 9.52 5.20 3.50
N GLY A 51 8.36 5.62 3.02
CA GLY A 51 7.06 5.25 3.56
C GLY A 51 6.53 3.88 3.11
N PHE A 52 6.86 3.45 1.90
CA PHE A 52 6.54 2.13 1.35
C PHE A 52 7.44 1.04 1.93
N THR A 53 7.30 0.83 3.24
CA THR A 53 8.03 -0.19 3.97
C THR A 53 7.43 -1.58 3.76
N LYS A 54 8.24 -2.62 3.99
CA LYS A 54 7.77 -4.01 4.03
C LYS A 54 6.58 -4.19 4.99
N THR A 55 6.60 -3.50 6.13
CA THR A 55 5.52 -3.53 7.13
C THR A 55 4.21 -2.98 6.59
N LEU A 56 4.25 -1.88 5.83
CA LEU A 56 3.07 -1.29 5.22
C LEU A 56 2.43 -2.27 4.23
N VAL A 57 3.24 -2.84 3.34
CA VAL A 57 2.77 -3.81 2.33
C VAL A 57 2.25 -5.09 3.01
N GLN A 58 2.94 -5.59 4.05
CA GLN A 58 2.46 -6.72 4.85
C GLN A 58 1.11 -6.42 5.52
N SER A 59 0.90 -5.21 6.04
CA SER A 59 -0.37 -4.83 6.66
C SER A 59 -1.52 -4.81 5.65
N VAL A 60 -1.27 -4.41 4.41
CA VAL A 60 -2.25 -4.51 3.31
C VAL A 60 -2.56 -5.98 3.01
N ILE A 61 -1.54 -6.83 2.87
CA ILE A 61 -1.70 -8.27 2.62
C ILE A 61 -2.51 -8.93 3.75
N ASN A 62 -2.20 -8.64 5.01
CA ASN A 62 -2.95 -9.13 6.17
C ASN A 62 -4.42 -8.71 6.10
N THR A 63 -4.69 -7.44 5.76
CA THR A 63 -6.07 -6.98 5.66
C THR A 63 -6.81 -7.68 4.52
N CYS A 64 -6.15 -7.95 3.39
CA CYS A 64 -6.72 -8.75 2.31
C CYS A 64 -7.07 -10.16 2.80
N MET A 65 -6.17 -10.81 3.54
CA MET A 65 -6.42 -12.15 4.13
C MET A 65 -7.60 -12.15 5.11
N MET A 66 -7.72 -11.13 5.96
CA MET A 66 -8.86 -11.00 6.90
C MET A 66 -10.20 -10.80 6.19
N LYS A 67 -10.20 -10.17 5.00
CA LYS A 67 -11.42 -9.80 4.26
C LYS A 67 -11.78 -10.77 3.15
N SER A 68 -11.01 -11.84 2.97
CA SER A 68 -11.22 -12.86 1.95
C SER A 68 -11.26 -14.24 2.57
N THR A 69 -12.01 -15.14 1.94
CA THR A 69 -11.91 -16.57 2.24
C THR A 69 -10.56 -17.13 1.77
N GLN A 70 -10.16 -18.28 2.29
CA GLN A 70 -8.94 -18.95 1.86
C GLN A 70 -8.95 -19.24 0.35
N ALA A 71 -10.08 -19.68 -0.19
CA ALA A 71 -10.23 -19.98 -1.63
C ALA A 71 -10.06 -18.71 -2.49
N GLU A 72 -10.68 -17.59 -2.10
CA GLU A 72 -10.52 -16.31 -2.81
C GLU A 72 -9.08 -15.81 -2.78
N TYR A 73 -8.42 -15.91 -1.62
CA TYR A 73 -7.03 -15.49 -1.47
C TYR A 73 -6.09 -16.36 -2.31
N GLN A 74 -6.28 -17.69 -2.30
CA GLN A 74 -5.49 -18.61 -3.12
C GLN A 74 -5.68 -18.37 -4.63
N CYS A 75 -6.89 -18.06 -5.09
CA CYS A 75 -7.14 -17.68 -6.48
C CYS A 75 -6.41 -16.39 -6.89
N ALA A 76 -6.17 -15.49 -5.95
CA ALA A 76 -5.46 -14.23 -6.20
C ALA A 76 -3.93 -14.34 -6.14
N LEU A 77 -3.38 -15.40 -5.53
CA LEU A 77 -1.93 -15.57 -5.37
C LEU A 77 -1.14 -15.67 -6.69
N PRO A 78 -1.54 -16.48 -7.69
CA PRO A 78 -0.79 -16.59 -8.95
C PRO A 78 -0.62 -15.25 -9.68
N PRO A 79 -1.66 -14.44 -9.92
CA PRO A 79 -1.46 -13.13 -10.53
C PRO A 79 -0.68 -12.17 -9.63
N LEU A 80 -0.83 -12.26 -8.31
CA LEU A 80 -0.06 -11.42 -7.38
C LEU A 80 1.45 -11.74 -7.42
N ASN A 81 1.82 -13.01 -7.58
CA ASN A 81 3.22 -13.45 -7.75
C ASN A 81 3.88 -12.90 -9.02
N VAL A 82 3.09 -12.51 -10.04
CA VAL A 82 3.63 -11.91 -11.28
C VAL A 82 4.05 -10.46 -11.06
N TYR A 83 3.27 -9.71 -10.26
CA TYR A 83 3.47 -8.27 -10.08
C TYR A 83 4.21 -7.90 -8.79
N MET A 84 4.36 -8.84 -7.86
CA MET A 84 5.00 -8.61 -6.57
C MET A 84 6.03 -9.70 -6.25
N ARG A 85 7.16 -9.30 -5.65
CA ARG A 85 8.14 -10.23 -5.06
C ARG A 85 7.58 -10.81 -3.76
N THR A 86 6.67 -11.76 -3.87
CA THR A 86 5.92 -12.35 -2.75
C THR A 86 6.81 -13.06 -1.73
N SER A 87 8.01 -13.51 -2.13
CA SER A 87 9.03 -14.05 -1.22
C SER A 87 9.49 -13.07 -0.14
N LEU A 88 9.25 -11.77 -0.30
CA LEU A 88 9.58 -10.75 0.69
C LEU A 88 8.51 -10.63 1.79
N TYR A 89 7.37 -11.31 1.66
CA TYR A 89 6.20 -11.14 2.53
C TYR A 89 5.71 -12.48 3.08
N ASN A 90 4.99 -12.44 4.20
CA ASN A 90 4.25 -13.59 4.67
C ASN A 90 2.93 -13.68 3.88
N MET A 91 2.89 -14.65 2.98
CA MET A 91 1.75 -14.91 2.10
C MET A 91 0.88 -16.08 2.60
N THR A 92 1.21 -16.68 3.74
CA THR A 92 0.46 -17.82 4.29
C THR A 92 -0.90 -17.32 4.77
N TYR A 93 -1.98 -17.90 4.25
CA TYR A 93 -3.33 -17.50 4.63
C TYR A 93 -3.55 -17.69 6.14
N ASN A 94 -3.91 -16.60 6.82
CA ASN A 94 -4.32 -16.63 8.22
C ASN A 94 -5.35 -15.51 8.47
N ALA A 95 -6.61 -15.91 8.66
CA ALA A 95 -7.72 -14.99 8.90
C ALA A 95 -7.67 -14.30 10.28
N ALA A 96 -6.83 -14.77 11.20
CA ALA A 96 -6.68 -14.25 12.56
C ALA A 96 -5.56 -13.20 12.71
N LEU A 97 -4.93 -12.75 11.61
CA LEU A 97 -3.90 -11.71 11.62
C LEU A 97 -4.51 -10.32 11.83
N GLY A 98 -4.95 -10.04 13.06
CA GLY A 98 -5.33 -8.71 13.55
C GLY A 98 -4.11 -7.90 13.98
#